data_AF-A0A402CZH1-F1
#
_entry.id   AF-A0A402CZH1-F1
#
_cell.length_a   1.000
_cell.length_b   1.000
_cell.length_c   1.000
_cell.angle_alpha   90.00
_cell.angle_beta   90.00
_cell.angle_gamma   90.00
#
_symmetry.space_group_name_H-M   'P 1'
#
loop_
_entity.id
_entity.type
_entity.pdbx_description
1 polymer ?
#
loop_
_entity_poly.entity_id
_entity_poly.type
_entity_poly.pdbx_seq_one_letter_code
_entity_poly.pdbx_strand_id
1 'polypeptide(L)'
;MTEEFEQTFEAVSKVAWQLRYDWITFVSLYGDAKSVEILNGTAPEFFGVEQGRLVDHVILGLSRLFDPAFSMGDRSKANLTLPAIIDLLSDYENQAFVTDIKLRLKNLKSNLKSIIDERNKRIAHIDRQKALEARSVLDFSRTQFEDSLKEIERILNNIQSEILNGETDFEAIDSQAKHHATILIRCLQKAV
;
A
#
# COMPACT_ATOMS: atom_id res chain seq x y z
N MET A 1 -23.23 4.12 -14.58
CA MET A 1 -21.82 4.43 -14.31
C MET A 1 -21.05 4.42 -15.63
N THR A 2 -19.93 5.13 -15.78
CA THR A 2 -19.17 5.17 -17.04
C THR A 2 -18.17 4.01 -17.12
N GLU A 3 -17.82 3.60 -18.35
CA GLU A 3 -16.75 2.61 -18.59
C GLU A 3 -15.41 3.05 -17.99
N GLU A 4 -15.12 4.35 -18.08
CA GLU A 4 -13.91 4.97 -17.50
C GLU A 4 -13.84 4.79 -15.98
N PHE A 5 -14.97 4.90 -15.27
CA PHE A 5 -15.02 4.65 -13.83
C PHE A 5 -14.67 3.21 -13.50
N GLU A 6 -15.31 2.25 -14.18
CA GLU A 6 -15.10 0.82 -13.90
C GLU A 6 -13.64 0.41 -14.12
N GLN A 7 -13.05 0.84 -15.23
CA GLN A 7 -11.63 0.57 -15.54
C GLN A 7 -10.69 1.24 -14.53
N THR A 8 -10.95 2.49 -14.15
CA THR A 8 -10.16 3.20 -13.13
C THR A 8 -10.26 2.51 -11.77
N PHE A 9 -11.48 2.13 -11.38
CA PHE A 9 -11.76 1.45 -10.13
C PHE A 9 -11.05 0.09 -10.06
N GLU A 10 -11.15 -0.72 -11.12
CA GLU A 10 -10.46 -2.03 -11.19
C GLU A 10 -8.94 -1.85 -11.07
N ALA A 11 -8.36 -0.90 -11.81
CA ALA A 11 -6.93 -0.67 -11.81
C ALA A 11 -6.42 -0.21 -10.44
N VAL A 12 -7.10 0.73 -9.78
CA VAL A 12 -6.74 1.18 -8.43
C VAL A 12 -6.93 0.06 -7.40
N SER A 13 -8.00 -0.73 -7.52
CA SER A 13 -8.24 -1.87 -6.62
C SER A 13 -7.14 -2.91 -6.74
N LYS A 14 -6.65 -3.19 -7.95
CA LYS A 14 -5.50 -4.07 -8.17
C LYS A 14 -4.22 -3.53 -7.53
N VAL A 15 -4.00 -2.21 -7.55
CA VAL A 15 -2.86 -1.59 -6.86
C VAL A 15 -2.98 -1.78 -5.34
N ALA A 16 -4.17 -1.55 -4.77
CA ALA A 16 -4.40 -1.77 -3.34
C ALA A 16 -4.23 -3.24 -2.95
N TRP A 17 -4.71 -4.17 -3.77
CA TRP A 17 -4.54 -5.62 -3.62
C TRP A 17 -3.05 -6.00 -3.57
N GLN A 18 -2.26 -5.51 -4.53
CA GLN A 18 -0.83 -5.81 -4.59
C GLN A 18 -0.09 -5.23 -3.39
N LEU A 19 -0.43 -3.99 -3.00
CA LEU A 19 0.15 -3.34 -1.84
C LEU A 19 -0.14 -4.11 -0.54
N ARG A 20 -1.35 -4.64 -0.38
CA ARG A 20 -1.71 -5.51 0.76
C ARG A 20 -0.87 -6.78 0.76
N TYR A 21 -0.74 -7.44 -0.39
CA TYR A 21 0.09 -8.64 -0.53
C TYR A 21 1.55 -8.38 -0.14
N ASP A 22 2.16 -7.30 -0.64
CA ASP A 22 3.55 -6.96 -0.37
C ASP A 22 3.78 -6.59 1.09
N TRP A 23 2.83 -5.87 1.70
CA TRP A 23 2.87 -5.54 3.12
C TRP A 23 2.81 -6.79 4.00
N ILE A 24 1.87 -7.71 3.73
CA ILE A 24 1.77 -8.95 4.49
C ILE A 24 2.99 -9.84 4.27
N THR A 25 3.55 -9.85 3.07
CA THR A 25 4.80 -10.56 2.78
C THR A 25 5.94 -9.99 3.61
N PHE A 26 6.08 -8.67 3.65
CA PHE A 26 7.08 -7.99 4.47
C PHE A 26 6.91 -8.31 5.96
N VAL A 27 5.70 -8.20 6.50
CA VAL A 27 5.42 -8.51 7.91
C VAL A 27 5.66 -9.99 8.20
N SER A 28 5.32 -10.89 7.28
CA SER A 28 5.49 -12.34 7.49
C SER A 28 6.96 -12.76 7.45
N LEU A 29 7.79 -12.11 6.64
CA LEU A 29 9.23 -12.41 6.53
C LEU A 29 10.07 -11.70 7.59
N TYR A 30 9.77 -10.43 7.86
CA TYR A 30 10.61 -9.54 8.66
C TYR A 30 9.91 -8.99 9.92
N GLY A 31 8.71 -9.46 10.21
CA GLY A 31 7.95 -9.07 11.40
C GLY A 31 8.37 -9.79 12.66
N ASP A 32 8.99 -10.97 12.52
CA ASP A 32 9.36 -11.88 13.59
C ASP A 32 10.88 -12.12 13.64
N ALA A 33 11.47 -12.12 14.83
CA ALA A 33 12.91 -12.21 15.02
C ALA A 33 13.48 -13.56 14.57
N LYS A 34 12.74 -14.66 14.80
CA LYS A 34 13.17 -16.00 14.39
C LYS A 34 13.22 -16.13 12.87
N SER A 35 12.21 -15.57 12.18
CA SER A 35 12.19 -15.51 10.73
C SER A 35 13.38 -14.72 10.18
N VAL A 36 13.67 -13.55 10.76
CA VAL A 36 14.85 -12.74 10.40
C VAL A 36 16.17 -13.48 10.63
N GLU A 37 16.30 -14.22 11.73
CA GLU A 37 17.49 -15.03 12.01
C GLU A 37 17.74 -16.08 10.93
N ILE A 38 16.69 -16.78 10.48
CA ILE A 38 16.79 -17.80 9.42
C ILE A 38 17.19 -17.17 8.09
N LEU A 39 16.56 -16.05 7.73
CA LEU A 39 16.88 -15.31 6.51
C LEU A 39 18.35 -14.87 6.52
N ASN A 40 18.78 -14.21 7.60
CA ASN A 40 20.13 -13.69 7.74
C ASN A 40 21.18 -14.79 7.91
N GLY A 41 20.82 -15.94 8.49
CA GLY A 41 21.70 -17.10 8.57
C GLY A 41 21.92 -17.79 7.23
N THR A 42 20.98 -17.66 6.29
CA THR A 42 21.06 -18.32 4.98
C THR A 42 21.77 -17.45 3.93
N ALA A 43 21.34 -16.21 3.76
CA ALA A 43 21.88 -15.30 2.74
C ALA A 43 21.74 -13.82 3.18
N PRO A 44 22.57 -13.36 4.13
CA PRO A 44 22.36 -12.09 4.84
C PRO A 44 22.32 -10.87 3.91
N GLU A 45 23.23 -10.80 2.94
CA GLU A 45 23.28 -9.66 2.01
C GLU A 45 22.04 -9.61 1.11
N PHE A 46 21.60 -10.76 0.60
CA PHE A 46 20.42 -10.85 -0.26
C PHE A 46 19.15 -10.43 0.50
N PHE A 47 18.90 -11.02 1.67
CA PHE A 47 17.68 -10.72 2.43
C PHE A 47 17.71 -9.32 3.05
N GLY A 48 18.87 -8.77 3.38
CA GLY A 48 19.00 -7.37 3.76
C GLY A 48 18.60 -6.41 2.63
N VAL A 49 19.05 -6.65 1.40
CA VAL A 49 18.68 -5.86 0.22
C VAL A 49 17.18 -5.97 -0.06
N GLU A 50 16.64 -7.18 -0.06
CA GLU A 50 15.21 -7.42 -0.34
C GLU A 50 14.31 -6.82 0.75
N GLN A 51 14.72 -6.86 2.02
CA GLN A 51 14.00 -6.16 3.10
C GLN A 51 13.90 -4.66 2.81
N GLY A 52 15.01 -4.02 2.44
CA GLY A 52 15.05 -2.60 2.11
C GLY A 52 14.14 -2.25 0.93
N ARG A 53 14.20 -3.06 -0.14
CA ARG A 53 13.38 -2.88 -1.35
C ARG A 53 11.89 -3.02 -1.08
N LEU A 54 11.49 -4.02 -0.29
CA LEU A 54 10.09 -4.20 0.08
C LEU A 54 9.56 -3.02 0.88
N VAL A 55 10.35 -2.50 1.84
CA VAL A 55 9.96 -1.29 2.58
C VAL A 55 9.77 -0.09 1.64
N ASP A 56 10.72 0.15 0.75
CA ASP A 56 10.62 1.26 -0.21
C ASP A 56 9.40 1.09 -1.12
N HIS A 57 9.14 -0.14 -1.55
CA HIS A 57 8.01 -0.47 -2.40
C HIS A 57 6.67 -0.17 -1.71
N VAL A 58 6.48 -0.62 -0.46
CA VAL A 58 5.21 -0.43 0.25
C VAL A 58 4.99 1.04 0.63
N ILE A 59 6.04 1.77 1.02
CA ILE A 59 5.96 3.23 1.26
C ILE A 59 5.54 3.95 -0.02
N LEU A 60 6.18 3.62 -1.14
CA LEU A 60 5.93 4.27 -2.43
C LEU A 60 4.52 3.94 -2.95
N GLY A 61 4.11 2.67 -2.90
CA GLY A 61 2.80 2.22 -3.33
C GLY A 61 1.68 2.93 -2.57
N LEU A 62 1.80 2.98 -1.24
CA LEU A 62 0.82 3.68 -0.40
C LEU A 62 0.78 5.17 -0.71
N SER A 63 1.93 5.81 -0.90
CA SER A 63 1.99 7.24 -1.24
C SER A 63 1.29 7.56 -2.57
N ARG A 64 1.51 6.73 -3.60
CA ARG A 64 0.98 6.95 -4.96
C ARG A 64 -0.54 6.86 -5.03
N LEU A 65 -1.17 6.04 -4.19
CA LEU A 65 -2.64 5.96 -4.11
C LEU A 65 -3.30 7.29 -3.73
N PHE A 66 -2.56 8.24 -3.12
CA PHE A 66 -3.05 9.55 -2.70
C PHE A 66 -2.49 10.73 -3.51
N ASP A 67 -1.74 10.45 -4.57
CA ASP A 67 -1.30 11.47 -5.52
C ASP A 67 -2.52 12.14 -6.19
N PRO A 68 -2.39 13.40 -6.63
CA PRO A 68 -3.49 14.10 -7.31
C PRO A 68 -4.05 13.30 -8.48
N ALA A 69 -5.36 13.42 -8.75
CA ALA A 69 -6.02 12.76 -9.88
C ALA A 69 -5.40 13.13 -11.23
N PHE A 70 -4.79 14.31 -11.33
CA PHE A 70 -4.19 14.82 -12.56
C PHE A 70 -2.75 15.27 -12.32
N SER A 71 -1.85 14.86 -13.21
CA SER A 71 -0.47 15.35 -13.19
C SER A 71 -0.41 16.81 -13.61
N MET A 72 0.09 17.68 -12.73
CA MET A 72 0.15 19.14 -12.95
C MET A 72 -1.20 19.78 -13.33
N GLY A 73 -2.32 19.15 -12.95
CA GLY A 73 -3.68 19.65 -13.28
C GLY A 73 -4.12 19.39 -14.73
N ASP A 74 -3.31 18.70 -15.53
CA ASP A 74 -3.63 18.34 -16.91
C ASP A 74 -4.55 17.11 -16.94
N ARG A 75 -5.82 17.31 -17.35
CA ARG A 75 -6.83 16.24 -17.42
C ARG A 75 -6.48 15.13 -18.42
N SER A 76 -5.62 15.41 -19.40
CA SER A 76 -5.13 14.39 -20.32
C SER A 76 -4.09 13.44 -19.67
N LYS A 77 -3.62 13.79 -18.46
CA LYS A 77 -2.66 13.02 -17.67
C LYS A 77 -3.28 12.60 -16.35
N ALA A 78 -4.39 11.88 -16.45
CA ALA A 78 -5.05 11.26 -15.32
C ALA A 78 -4.15 10.20 -14.67
N ASN A 79 -4.11 10.20 -13.34
CA ASN A 79 -3.38 9.23 -12.55
C ASN A 79 -4.37 8.18 -11.99
N LEU A 80 -3.91 6.94 -11.87
CA LEU A 80 -4.68 5.86 -11.25
C LEU A 80 -4.58 5.96 -9.72
N THR A 81 -5.40 6.84 -9.12
CA THR A 81 -5.35 7.16 -7.68
C THR A 81 -6.74 7.18 -7.06
N LEU A 82 -6.82 7.12 -5.73
CA LEU A 82 -8.10 7.24 -5.01
C LEU A 82 -8.80 8.58 -5.31
N PRO A 83 -8.11 9.73 -5.37
CA PRO A 83 -8.71 10.98 -5.85
C PRO A 83 -9.32 10.91 -7.26
N ALA A 84 -8.76 10.12 -8.18
CA ALA A 84 -9.31 10.00 -9.53
C ALA A 84 -10.65 9.28 -9.55
N ILE A 85 -10.82 8.22 -8.74
CA ILE A 85 -12.12 7.56 -8.56
C ILE A 85 -13.17 8.57 -8.07
N ILE A 86 -12.80 9.42 -7.12
CA ILE A 86 -13.71 10.42 -6.55
C ILE A 86 -14.10 11.51 -7.54
N ASP A 87 -13.19 11.91 -8.41
CA ASP A 87 -13.48 12.86 -9.48
C ASP A 87 -14.54 12.29 -10.43
N LEU A 88 -14.40 11.01 -10.79
CA LEU A 88 -15.38 10.28 -11.63
C LEU A 88 -16.73 10.05 -10.93
N LEU A 89 -16.79 10.19 -9.61
CA LEU A 89 -18.04 10.12 -8.82
C LEU A 89 -18.72 11.48 -8.64
N SER A 90 -18.23 12.56 -9.27
CA SER A 90 -18.80 13.90 -9.09
C SER A 90 -20.30 13.97 -9.38
N ASP A 91 -20.75 13.22 -10.38
CA ASP A 91 -22.12 13.26 -10.90
C ASP A 91 -22.97 12.07 -10.40
N TYR A 92 -22.46 11.29 -9.44
CA TYR A 92 -23.19 10.17 -8.87
C TYR A 92 -24.40 10.64 -8.07
N GLU A 93 -25.53 9.95 -8.17
CA GLU A 93 -26.81 10.42 -7.60
C GLU A 93 -26.78 10.54 -6.06
N ASN A 94 -26.08 9.62 -5.38
CA ASN A 94 -25.96 9.61 -3.93
C ASN A 94 -24.80 10.51 -3.46
N GLN A 95 -25.02 11.83 -3.48
CA GLN A 95 -24.01 12.82 -3.10
C GLN A 95 -23.59 12.75 -1.62
N ALA A 96 -24.45 12.22 -0.74
CA ALA A 96 -24.11 12.00 0.67
C ALA A 96 -23.01 10.94 0.80
N PHE A 97 -23.14 9.83 0.06
CA PHE A 97 -22.11 8.79 -0.03
C PHE A 97 -20.79 9.34 -0.57
N VAL A 98 -20.82 10.09 -1.68
CA VAL A 98 -19.60 10.70 -2.26
C VAL A 98 -18.91 11.64 -1.27
N THR A 99 -19.69 12.40 -0.49
CA THR A 99 -19.16 13.31 0.54
C THR A 99 -18.50 12.56 1.69
N ASP A 100 -19.09 11.45 2.14
CA ASP A 100 -18.49 10.58 3.17
C ASP A 100 -17.12 10.03 2.71
N ILE A 101 -17.06 9.46 1.50
CA ILE A 101 -15.80 8.91 0.99
C ILE A 101 -14.74 10.01 0.83
N LYS A 102 -15.11 11.20 0.34
CA LYS A 102 -14.22 12.37 0.27
C LYS A 102 -13.63 12.72 1.65
N LEU A 103 -14.46 12.71 2.70
CA LEU A 103 -14.02 13.00 4.06
C LEU A 103 -13.06 11.93 4.59
N ARG A 104 -13.39 10.64 4.38
CA ARG A 104 -12.53 9.51 4.79
C ARG A 104 -11.16 9.58 4.11
N LEU A 105 -11.12 9.83 2.80
CA LEU A 105 -9.86 9.99 2.05
C LEU A 105 -9.03 11.18 2.53
N LYS A 106 -9.68 12.31 2.86
CA LYS A 106 -8.98 13.48 3.41
C LYS A 106 -8.33 13.15 4.76
N ASN A 107 -9.07 12.50 5.66
CA ASN A 107 -8.57 12.09 6.97
C ASN A 107 -7.41 11.09 6.84
N LEU A 108 -7.56 10.13 5.94
CA LEU A 108 -6.54 9.12 5.67
C LEU A 108 -5.26 9.75 5.10
N LYS A 109 -5.38 10.68 4.15
CA LYS A 109 -4.23 11.43 3.62
C LYS A 109 -3.49 12.21 4.71
N SER A 110 -4.23 12.79 5.67
CA SER A 110 -3.63 13.46 6.83
C SER A 110 -2.89 12.48 7.74
N ASN A 111 -3.47 11.30 7.99
CA ASN A 111 -2.82 10.25 8.77
C ASN A 111 -1.54 9.73 8.11
N LEU A 112 -1.47 9.72 6.78
CA LEU A 112 -0.33 9.22 6.01
C LEU A 112 0.84 10.22 5.89
N LYS A 113 0.73 11.42 6.48
CA LYS A 113 1.76 12.46 6.33
C LYS A 113 3.18 11.97 6.70
N SER A 114 3.33 11.23 7.80
CA SER A 114 4.63 10.69 8.21
C SER A 114 5.22 9.74 7.18
N ILE A 115 4.40 8.87 6.58
CA ILE A 115 4.83 7.90 5.57
C ILE A 115 5.22 8.61 4.26
N ILE A 116 4.46 9.64 3.86
CA ILE A 116 4.78 10.47 2.69
C ILE A 116 6.09 11.24 2.91
N ASP A 117 6.29 11.79 4.11
CA ASP A 117 7.54 12.48 4.47
C ASP A 117 8.73 11.49 4.46
N GLU A 118 8.52 10.24 4.87
CA GLU A 118 9.53 9.18 4.74
C GLU A 118 9.85 8.83 3.29
N ARG A 119 8.84 8.72 2.41
CA ARG A 119 9.08 8.55 0.96
C ARG A 119 10.03 9.62 0.42
N ASN A 120 9.79 10.88 0.79
CA ASN A 120 10.60 12.00 0.30
C ASN A 120 12.05 11.91 0.76
N LYS A 121 12.28 11.55 2.03
CA LYS A 121 13.63 11.45 2.61
C LYS A 121 14.37 10.15 2.29
N ARG A 122 13.63 9.10 1.93
CA ARG A 122 14.16 7.74 1.72
C ARG A 122 14.39 7.41 0.26
N ILE A 123 13.43 7.77 -0.58
CA ILE A 123 13.35 7.31 -1.97
C ILE A 123 13.61 8.48 -2.92
N ALA A 124 12.99 9.64 -2.67
CA ALA A 124 13.04 10.77 -3.60
C ALA A 124 14.33 11.61 -3.46
N HIS A 125 14.84 11.73 -2.24
CA HIS A 125 16.06 12.47 -1.94
C HIS A 125 17.02 11.58 -1.14
N ILE A 126 18.27 11.48 -1.57
CA ILE A 126 19.35 10.94 -0.74
C ILE A 126 19.68 12.00 0.30
N ASP A 127 18.85 12.09 1.33
CA ASP A 127 19.06 13.03 2.42
C ASP A 127 20.40 12.72 3.09
N ARG A 128 21.32 13.69 3.09
CA ARG A 128 22.71 13.49 3.53
C ARG A 128 22.78 13.07 5.00
N GLN A 129 21.91 13.60 5.85
CA GLN A 129 21.91 13.25 7.27
C GLN A 129 21.41 11.82 7.45
N LYS A 130 20.27 11.47 6.85
CA LYS A 130 19.72 10.11 6.92
C LYS A 130 20.60 9.05 6.23
N ALA A 131 21.35 9.41 5.20
CA ALA A 131 22.24 8.49 4.49
C ALA A 131 23.49 8.12 5.30
N LEU A 132 23.88 8.96 6.27
CA LEU A 132 25.05 8.73 7.13
C LEU A 132 24.67 8.11 8.49
N GLU A 133 23.40 8.08 8.85
CA GLU A 133 22.89 7.44 10.06
C GLU A 133 22.60 5.95 9.83
N ALA A 134 22.82 5.12 10.86
CA ALA A 134 22.39 3.72 10.84
C ALA A 134 20.87 3.67 10.77
N ARG A 135 20.32 3.34 9.60
CA ARG A 135 18.90 3.46 9.34
C ARG A 135 18.11 2.32 9.98
N SER A 136 17.05 2.65 10.71
CA SER A 136 16.01 1.66 11.01
C SER A 136 15.36 1.23 9.70
N VAL A 137 15.04 -0.07 9.58
CA VAL A 137 14.33 -0.59 8.41
C VAL A 137 12.97 0.11 8.26
N LEU A 138 12.33 0.49 9.37
CA LEU A 138 11.08 1.26 9.38
C LEU A 138 11.22 2.47 10.28
N ASP A 139 11.06 3.67 9.70
CA ASP A 139 10.96 4.94 10.42
C ASP A 139 9.49 5.37 10.63
N PHE A 140 8.53 4.49 10.32
CA PHE A 140 7.09 4.72 10.48
C PHE A 140 6.43 3.58 11.27
N SER A 141 5.24 3.86 11.84
CA SER A 141 4.51 2.88 12.64
C SER A 141 3.89 1.79 11.73
N ARG A 142 4.21 0.52 12.00
CA ARG A 142 3.59 -0.63 11.33
C ARG A 142 2.06 -0.61 11.49
N THR A 143 1.58 -0.29 12.69
CA THR A 143 0.15 -0.17 12.98
C THR A 143 -0.50 0.94 12.16
N GLN A 144 0.15 2.10 12.05
CA GLN A 144 -0.35 3.20 11.22
C GLN A 144 -0.49 2.80 9.75
N PHE A 145 0.47 2.04 9.22
CA PHE A 145 0.44 1.55 7.84
C PHE A 145 -0.68 0.51 7.64
N GLU A 146 -0.78 -0.46 8.55
CA GLU A 146 -1.82 -1.50 8.55
C GLU A 146 -3.23 -0.90 8.62
N ASP A 147 -3.46 0.03 9.56
CA ASP A 147 -4.75 0.68 9.75
C ASP A 147 -5.13 1.52 8.53
N SER A 148 -4.13 2.15 7.90
CA SER A 148 -4.35 2.93 6.69
C SER A 148 -4.71 2.03 5.51
N LEU A 149 -4.04 0.90 5.32
CA LEU A 149 -4.42 -0.07 4.29
C LEU A 149 -5.84 -0.59 4.48
N LYS A 150 -6.20 -1.01 5.70
CA LYS A 150 -7.56 -1.46 6.00
C LYS A 150 -8.63 -0.41 5.73
N GLU A 151 -8.30 0.87 5.92
CA GLU A 151 -9.22 1.95 5.60
C GLU A 151 -9.38 2.13 4.09
N ILE A 152 -8.31 1.99 3.29
CA ILE A 152 -8.37 1.97 1.82
C ILE A 152 -9.25 0.82 1.34
N GLU A 153 -9.02 -0.39 1.86
CA GLU A 153 -9.78 -1.59 1.52
C GLU A 153 -11.28 -1.39 1.81
N ARG A 154 -11.61 -0.82 2.98
CA ARG A 154 -13.00 -0.46 3.32
C ARG A 154 -13.58 0.60 2.40
N ILE A 155 -12.80 1.60 1.98
CA ILE A 155 -13.28 2.61 1.02
C ILE A 155 -13.59 1.95 -0.33
N LEU A 156 -12.70 1.10 -0.84
CA LEU A 156 -12.88 0.41 -2.11
C LEU A 156 -14.08 -0.55 -2.06
N ASN A 157 -14.22 -1.35 -1.00
CA ASN A 157 -15.36 -2.25 -0.84
C ASN A 157 -16.69 -1.48 -0.71
N ASN A 158 -16.71 -0.35 0.00
CA ASN A 158 -17.92 0.48 0.06
C ASN A 158 -18.32 1.02 -1.32
N ILE A 159 -17.36 1.47 -2.13
CA ILE A 159 -17.62 1.93 -3.50
C ILE A 159 -18.09 0.77 -4.38
N GLN A 160 -17.43 -0.39 -4.28
CA GLN A 160 -17.78 -1.57 -5.07
C GLN A 160 -19.19 -2.07 -4.74
N SER A 161 -19.55 -2.11 -3.47
CA SER A 161 -20.84 -2.59 -2.99
C SER A 161 -21.98 -1.64 -3.43
N GLU A 162 -21.78 -0.33 -3.22
CA GLU A 162 -22.77 0.70 -3.58
C GLU A 162 -22.99 0.82 -5.10
N ILE A 163 -21.93 0.69 -5.90
CA ILE A 163 -21.97 1.07 -7.33
C ILE A 163 -21.90 -0.12 -8.28
N LEU A 164 -21.11 -1.13 -7.93
CA LEU A 164 -20.80 -2.27 -8.79
C LEU A 164 -21.45 -3.58 -8.32
N ASN A 165 -22.22 -3.55 -7.22
CA ASN A 165 -22.86 -4.72 -6.61
C ASN A 165 -21.88 -5.88 -6.35
N GLY A 166 -20.70 -5.58 -5.81
CA GLY A 166 -19.69 -6.58 -5.50
C GLY A 166 -18.79 -6.17 -4.33
N GLU A 167 -17.92 -7.10 -3.92
CA GLU A 167 -16.95 -6.88 -2.86
C GLU A 167 -15.63 -7.59 -3.20
N THR A 168 -14.52 -7.07 -2.67
CA THR A 168 -13.20 -7.68 -2.78
C THR A 168 -12.82 -8.32 -1.44
N ASP A 169 -12.46 -9.60 -1.49
CA ASP A 169 -11.93 -10.34 -0.34
C ASP A 169 -10.43 -10.10 -0.17
N PHE A 170 -10.08 -9.13 0.68
CA PHE A 170 -8.69 -8.86 1.05
C PHE A 170 -8.12 -9.88 2.04
N GLU A 171 -8.95 -10.67 2.75
CA GLU A 171 -8.48 -11.68 3.71
C GLU A 171 -7.89 -12.91 3.00
N ALA A 172 -8.42 -13.25 1.83
CA ALA A 172 -7.84 -14.28 0.96
C ALA A 172 -6.36 -13.96 0.62
N ILE A 173 -6.05 -12.69 0.40
CA ILE A 173 -4.69 -12.20 0.08
C ILE A 173 -3.76 -12.40 1.27
N ASP A 174 -4.22 -12.03 2.47
CA ASP A 174 -3.47 -12.20 3.71
C ASP A 174 -3.04 -13.65 3.88
N SER A 175 -4.00 -14.56 3.69
CA SER A 175 -3.79 -15.99 3.84
C SER A 175 -2.74 -16.50 2.84
N GLN A 176 -2.84 -16.07 1.58
CA GLN A 176 -1.91 -16.45 0.53
C GLN A 176 -0.49 -15.93 0.77
N ALA A 177 -0.34 -14.63 1.08
CA ALA A 177 0.97 -14.01 1.34
C ALA A 177 1.66 -14.65 2.56
N LYS A 178 0.92 -14.88 3.65
CA LYS A 178 1.42 -15.59 4.85
C LYS A 178 1.86 -17.02 4.52
N HIS A 179 1.07 -17.72 3.70
CA HIS A 179 1.37 -19.09 3.30
C HIS A 179 2.69 -19.17 2.51
N HIS A 180 2.87 -18.28 1.51
CA HIS A 180 4.10 -18.23 0.72
C HIS A 180 5.33 -17.89 1.55
N ALA A 181 5.24 -16.89 2.44
CA ALA A 181 6.32 -16.56 3.36
C ALA A 181 6.67 -17.73 4.29
N THR A 182 5.65 -18.43 4.81
CA THR A 182 5.83 -19.61 5.67
C THR A 182 6.55 -20.74 4.94
N ILE A 183 6.20 -21.00 3.67
CA ILE A 183 6.87 -22.02 2.86
C ILE A 183 8.34 -21.65 2.68
N LEU A 184 8.64 -20.40 2.31
CA LEU A 184 10.02 -19.94 2.13
C LEU A 184 10.85 -20.17 3.39
N ILE A 185 10.37 -19.72 4.55
CA ILE A 185 11.07 -19.89 5.84
C ILE A 185 11.30 -21.37 6.14
N ARG A 186 10.30 -22.23 5.95
CA ARG A 186 10.44 -23.69 6.17
C ARG A 186 11.47 -24.32 5.23
N CYS A 187 11.55 -23.87 3.99
CA CYS A 187 12.54 -24.36 3.04
C CYS A 187 13.96 -23.94 3.44
N LEU A 188 14.16 -22.68 3.83
CA LEU A 188 15.45 -22.17 4.27
C LEU A 188 15.93 -22.83 5.57
N GLN A 189 15.02 -23.07 6.52
CA GLN A 189 15.33 -23.81 7.76
C GLN A 189 15.88 -25.22 7.54
N LYS A 190 15.58 -25.86 6.40
CA LYS A 190 16.10 -27.19 6.05
C LYS A 190 17.45 -27.12 5.34
N ALA A 191 17.83 -25.95 4.86
CA ALA A 191 19.05 -25.73 4.09
C ALA A 191 20.25 -25.30 4.97
N VAL A 192 19.98 -24.86 6.20
CA VAL A 192 20.94 -24.54 7.27
C VAL A 192 21.08 -25.75 8.21
#